data_AF-A0A917YRC8-F1
#
_entry.id   AF-A0A917YRC8-F1
#
_cell.length_a   1.000
_cell.length_b   1.000
_cell.length_c   1.000
_cell.angle_alpha   90.00
_cell.angle_beta   90.00
_cell.angle_gamma   90.00
#
_symmetry.space_group_name_H-M   'P 1'
#
loop_
_entity.id
_entity.type
_entity.pdbx_description
1 polymer ?
#
loop_
_entity_poly.entity_id
_entity_poly.type
_entity_poly.pdbx_seq_one_letter_code
_entity_poly.pdbx_strand_id
1 'polypeptide(L)'
;MKRTSLGLAVFAIAGLATAVPATSASAATTEAAATEAAATSAALGATAVTGVATTVTAADPGPETCRQGYVWRVARSSDLVCVLPKTRSQVAADNAAKAGRWTNGAYGPHTCVVPYVWREAYKGDDVCVTGTQRDLAAADNRASSGRKVLAKLWITKYTVPPKDNGDGTATSTSVDDIARLKLNGSHYNFGKVQLVIRWSHNDAVYWHGSVTAKSNGGYPGGSFGYKTGKFDCSAKNKPANAYAYAYDTMSGRYSARVPVRIGCAVL
;
A
#
# COMPACT_ATOMS: atom_id res chain seq x y z
N MET A 1 19.50 -49.95 36.62
CA MET A 1 18.19 -50.12 35.95
C MET A 1 18.37 -49.90 34.45
N LYS A 2 17.66 -50.69 33.65
CA LYS A 2 17.90 -50.91 32.21
C LYS A 2 17.55 -49.69 31.34
N ARG A 3 18.24 -49.68 30.19
CA ARG A 3 18.29 -48.71 29.08
C ARG A 3 16.94 -48.50 28.37
N THR A 4 16.74 -47.29 27.83
CA THR A 4 16.22 -47.11 26.45
C THR A 4 16.55 -45.69 25.94
N SER A 5 17.50 -45.62 25.03
CA SER A 5 17.84 -44.43 24.24
C SER A 5 17.02 -44.47 22.94
N LEU A 6 16.21 -43.44 22.68
CA LEU A 6 15.48 -43.28 21.42
C LEU A 6 16.36 -42.50 20.43
N GLY A 7 16.66 -43.13 19.29
CA GLY A 7 17.50 -42.59 18.23
C GLY A 7 16.82 -41.48 17.44
N LEU A 8 17.60 -40.44 17.15
CA LEU A 8 17.29 -39.36 16.22
C LEU A 8 17.55 -39.84 14.78
N ALA A 9 16.53 -39.95 13.95
CA ALA A 9 16.68 -40.24 12.53
C ALA A 9 16.80 -38.93 11.74
N VAL A 10 17.99 -38.65 11.22
CA VAL A 10 18.28 -37.56 10.28
C VAL A 10 17.97 -38.07 8.87
N PHE A 11 16.94 -37.53 8.23
CA PHE A 11 16.68 -37.76 6.80
C PHE A 11 17.41 -36.69 5.98
N ALA A 12 18.46 -37.10 5.27
CA ALA A 12 19.12 -36.31 4.24
C ALA A 12 18.27 -36.36 2.95
N ILE A 13 17.83 -35.19 2.48
CA ILE A 13 17.18 -35.06 1.17
C ILE A 13 18.25 -34.58 0.18
N ALA A 14 18.59 -35.48 -0.75
CA ALA A 14 19.51 -35.20 -1.85
C ALA A 14 18.93 -34.15 -2.79
N GLY A 15 19.76 -33.15 -3.12
CA GLY A 15 19.42 -32.09 -4.07
C GLY A 15 19.37 -32.59 -5.50
N LEU A 16 18.31 -32.25 -6.21
CA LEU A 16 18.26 -32.27 -7.67
C LEU A 16 18.41 -30.83 -8.17
N ALA A 17 19.60 -30.52 -8.68
CA ALA A 17 19.86 -29.32 -9.47
C ALA A 17 19.53 -29.62 -10.94
N THR A 18 18.46 -29.03 -11.46
CA THR A 18 18.19 -29.01 -12.90
C THR A 18 18.66 -27.67 -13.47
N ALA A 19 19.74 -27.73 -14.24
CA ALA A 19 20.26 -26.62 -15.02
C ALA A 19 19.26 -26.20 -16.12
N VAL A 20 19.01 -24.89 -16.24
CA VAL A 20 18.28 -24.30 -17.37
C VAL A 20 19.32 -23.81 -18.38
N PRO A 21 19.30 -24.28 -19.64
CA PRO A 21 20.17 -23.72 -20.67
C PRO A 21 19.61 -22.37 -21.16
N ALA A 22 20.51 -21.39 -21.27
CA ALA A 22 20.29 -20.15 -21.97
C ALA A 22 20.46 -20.37 -23.48
N THR A 23 19.51 -19.91 -24.29
CA THR A 23 19.69 -19.74 -25.73
C THR A 23 18.95 -18.49 -26.23
N SER A 24 19.79 -17.52 -26.61
CA SER A 24 19.76 -16.67 -27.82
C SER A 24 18.45 -16.09 -28.35
N ALA A 25 18.52 -14.76 -28.51
CA ALA A 25 17.65 -13.89 -29.28
C ALA A 25 17.40 -14.34 -30.73
N SER A 26 16.24 -13.95 -31.25
CA SER A 26 16.03 -13.66 -32.67
C SER A 26 15.01 -12.52 -32.78
N ALA A 27 15.45 -11.43 -33.39
CA ALA A 27 14.61 -10.32 -33.79
C ALA A 27 13.82 -10.73 -35.06
N ALA A 28 12.52 -10.51 -35.05
CA ALA A 28 11.69 -10.60 -36.25
C ALA A 28 11.01 -9.25 -36.46
N THR A 29 11.54 -8.54 -37.45
CA THR A 29 10.98 -7.37 -38.10
C THR A 29 9.69 -7.75 -38.84
N THR A 30 8.63 -6.97 -38.66
CA THR A 30 7.51 -6.93 -39.62
C THR A 30 7.34 -5.51 -40.12
N GLU A 31 7.69 -5.35 -41.39
CA GLU A 31 7.38 -4.23 -42.25
C GLU A 31 5.87 -4.12 -42.43
N ALA A 32 5.31 -2.92 -42.28
CA ALA A 32 3.98 -2.58 -42.78
C ALA A 32 4.15 -1.40 -43.76
N ALA A 33 3.69 -1.66 -44.97
CA ALA A 33 3.91 -0.91 -46.19
C ALA A 33 3.48 0.57 -46.11
N ALA A 34 4.33 1.43 -46.67
CA ALA A 34 4.00 2.79 -47.05
C ALA A 34 3.35 2.78 -48.44
N THR A 35 2.18 3.41 -48.56
CA THR A 35 1.59 3.83 -49.83
C THR A 35 1.81 5.33 -49.98
N GLU A 36 2.43 5.72 -51.08
CA GLU A 36 2.69 7.10 -51.48
C GLU A 36 1.39 7.81 -51.90
N ALA A 37 1.24 9.07 -51.49
CA ALA A 37 0.47 10.08 -52.22
C ALA A 37 1.26 11.39 -52.18
N ALA A 38 1.62 11.88 -53.36
CA ALA A 38 2.46 13.06 -53.58
C ALA A 38 1.67 14.38 -53.60
N ALA A 39 2.45 15.47 -53.42
CA ALA A 39 2.16 16.89 -53.65
C ALA A 39 1.27 17.57 -52.58
N THR A 40 1.62 18.72 -51.99
CA THR A 40 2.07 19.96 -52.63
C THR A 40 2.62 20.90 -51.56
N SER A 41 3.71 21.63 -51.85
CA SER A 41 4.33 22.61 -50.96
C SER A 41 3.46 23.87 -50.82
N ALA A 42 3.03 24.19 -49.60
CA ALA A 42 2.59 25.53 -49.22
C ALA A 42 3.14 25.85 -47.82
N ALA A 43 4.13 26.75 -47.79
CA ALA A 43 4.68 27.30 -46.57
C ALA A 43 3.65 28.24 -45.91
N LEU A 44 3.28 27.96 -44.65
CA LEU A 44 2.70 28.94 -43.72
C LEU A 44 3.11 28.60 -42.28
N GLY A 45 3.92 29.49 -41.69
CA GLY A 45 3.94 29.83 -40.26
C GLY A 45 4.19 28.71 -39.24
N ALA A 46 5.46 28.47 -38.90
CA ALA A 46 5.82 27.82 -37.64
C ALA A 46 5.60 28.80 -36.47
N THR A 47 4.38 28.88 -35.95
CA THR A 47 4.14 29.43 -34.61
C THR A 47 4.48 28.35 -33.60
N ALA A 48 5.61 28.52 -32.90
CA ALA A 48 5.96 27.72 -31.73
C ALA A 48 4.87 27.90 -30.67
N VAL A 49 3.94 26.95 -30.58
CA VAL A 49 3.08 26.81 -29.41
C VAL A 49 4.00 26.36 -28.29
N THR A 50 4.35 27.31 -27.42
CA THR A 50 4.95 27.01 -26.12
C THR A 50 3.97 26.12 -25.38
N GLY A 51 4.23 24.80 -25.43
CA GLY A 51 3.51 23.83 -24.63
C GLY A 51 3.73 24.18 -23.17
N VAL A 52 2.75 24.84 -22.56
CA VAL A 52 2.65 24.94 -21.11
C VAL A 52 2.52 23.51 -20.65
N ALA A 53 3.60 22.96 -20.10
CA ALA A 53 3.56 21.74 -19.32
C ALA A 53 2.67 22.06 -18.12
N THR A 54 1.37 21.80 -18.30
CA THR A 54 0.44 21.70 -17.19
C THR A 54 1.00 20.57 -16.35
N THR A 55 1.62 20.94 -15.24
CA THR A 55 1.84 20.00 -14.16
C THR A 55 0.45 19.47 -13.84
N VAL A 56 0.17 18.25 -14.28
CA VAL A 56 -0.93 17.48 -13.74
C VAL A 56 -0.53 17.33 -12.28
N THR A 57 -1.01 18.25 -11.44
CA THR A 57 -1.12 17.99 -10.02
C THR A 57 -1.95 16.74 -9.97
N ALA A 58 -1.27 15.60 -9.79
CA ALA A 58 -1.93 14.31 -9.73
C ALA A 58 -3.00 14.47 -8.66
N ALA A 59 -4.25 14.57 -9.10
CA ALA A 59 -5.39 14.68 -8.23
C ALA A 59 -5.26 13.54 -7.23
N ASP A 60 -5.45 13.85 -5.93
CA ASP A 60 -5.49 12.86 -4.87
C ASP A 60 -6.33 11.68 -5.39
N PRO A 61 -5.77 10.47 -5.54
CA PRO A 61 -6.35 9.41 -6.37
C PRO A 61 -7.62 8.75 -5.76
N GLY A 62 -8.38 9.52 -4.99
CA GLY A 62 -9.51 9.12 -4.19
C GLY A 62 -9.06 8.56 -2.84
N PRO A 63 -9.98 8.52 -1.86
CA PRO A 63 -9.68 8.05 -0.51
C PRO A 63 -9.22 6.58 -0.46
N GLU A 64 -9.52 5.77 -1.48
CA GLU A 64 -9.38 4.30 -1.44
C GLU A 64 -8.58 3.74 -2.63
N THR A 65 -7.29 4.05 -2.72
CA THR A 65 -6.41 3.41 -3.70
C THR A 65 -5.88 2.07 -3.21
N CYS A 66 -5.70 1.14 -4.13
CA CYS A 66 -5.02 -0.10 -3.83
C CYS A 66 -3.51 0.11 -3.71
N ARG A 67 -2.88 -0.64 -2.79
CA ARG A 67 -1.43 -0.75 -2.70
C ARG A 67 -0.88 -1.31 -4.00
N GLN A 68 0.35 -0.96 -4.31
CA GLN A 68 1.05 -1.43 -5.50
C GLN A 68 0.99 -2.96 -5.61
N GLY A 69 0.67 -3.44 -6.81
CA GLY A 69 0.43 -4.86 -7.08
C GLY A 69 -1.02 -5.32 -6.86
N TYR A 70 -1.89 -4.45 -6.34
CA TYR A 70 -3.31 -4.70 -6.19
C TYR A 70 -4.16 -3.76 -7.04
N VAL A 71 -5.35 -4.22 -7.40
CA VAL A 71 -6.36 -3.48 -8.16
C VAL A 71 -7.71 -3.66 -7.49
N TRP A 72 -8.66 -2.74 -7.70
CA TRP A 72 -10.03 -2.97 -7.27
C TRP A 72 -10.58 -4.23 -7.97
N ARG A 73 -11.30 -5.05 -7.20
CA ARG A 73 -11.92 -6.28 -7.65
C ARG A 73 -13.05 -6.03 -8.64
N VAL A 74 -13.85 -4.98 -8.41
CA VAL A 74 -14.95 -4.56 -9.28
C VAL A 74 -15.93 -5.72 -9.56
N ALA A 75 -16.32 -6.48 -8.52
CA ALA A 75 -17.43 -7.44 -8.64
C ALA A 75 -18.76 -6.73 -8.98
N ARG A 76 -18.88 -5.46 -8.58
CA ARG A 76 -19.81 -4.44 -9.06
C ARG A 76 -19.10 -3.09 -9.11
N SER A 77 -19.73 -2.06 -9.66
CA SER A 77 -19.13 -0.72 -9.78
C SER A 77 -18.66 -0.11 -8.44
N SER A 78 -19.35 -0.39 -7.34
CA SER A 78 -19.00 0.08 -6.00
C SER A 78 -18.12 -0.87 -5.17
N ASP A 79 -17.66 -1.98 -5.76
CA ASP A 79 -16.78 -2.94 -5.08
C ASP A 79 -15.31 -2.52 -5.16
N LEU A 80 -14.87 -1.81 -4.12
CA LEU A 80 -13.50 -1.29 -3.97
C LEU A 80 -12.60 -2.19 -3.13
N VAL A 81 -12.88 -3.50 -3.08
CA VAL A 81 -12.00 -4.48 -2.43
C VAL A 81 -10.73 -4.64 -3.27
N CYS A 82 -9.56 -4.47 -2.65
CA CYS A 82 -8.29 -4.60 -3.34
C CYS A 82 -7.86 -6.08 -3.43
N VAL A 83 -7.60 -6.54 -4.65
CA VAL A 83 -7.23 -7.92 -4.99
C VAL A 83 -6.08 -7.94 -5.99
N LEU A 84 -5.52 -9.13 -6.23
CA LEU A 84 -4.54 -9.31 -7.29
C LEU A 84 -5.20 -9.11 -8.67
N PRO A 85 -4.46 -8.62 -9.69
CA PRO A 85 -4.99 -8.47 -11.05
C PRO A 85 -5.64 -9.74 -11.61
N LYS A 86 -5.05 -10.91 -11.34
CA LYS A 86 -5.62 -12.21 -11.73
C LYS A 86 -7.01 -12.43 -11.14
N THR A 87 -7.23 -12.07 -9.88
CA THR A 87 -8.53 -12.21 -9.22
C THR A 87 -9.56 -11.26 -9.81
N ARG A 88 -9.19 -10.02 -10.18
CA ARG A 88 -10.08 -9.10 -10.90
C ARG A 88 -10.52 -9.70 -12.24
N SER A 89 -9.59 -10.27 -13.00
CA SER A 89 -9.92 -10.93 -14.28
C SER A 89 -10.85 -12.14 -14.07
N GLN A 90 -10.62 -12.94 -13.02
CA GLN A 90 -11.51 -14.03 -12.65
C GLN A 90 -12.92 -13.55 -12.32
N VAL A 91 -13.05 -12.50 -11.51
CA VAL A 91 -14.33 -11.91 -11.12
C VAL A 91 -15.10 -11.37 -12.33
N ALA A 92 -14.40 -10.77 -13.30
CA ALA A 92 -15.01 -10.33 -14.55
C ALA A 92 -15.54 -11.52 -15.37
N ALA A 93 -14.78 -12.61 -15.47
CA ALA A 93 -15.21 -13.84 -16.13
C ALA A 93 -16.43 -14.48 -15.44
N ASP A 94 -16.48 -14.46 -14.11
CA ASP A 94 -17.62 -14.96 -13.34
C ASP A 94 -18.87 -14.12 -13.58
N ASN A 95 -18.73 -12.79 -13.60
CA ASN A 95 -19.82 -11.87 -13.91
C ASN A 95 -20.36 -12.09 -15.34
N ALA A 96 -19.48 -12.36 -16.31
CA ALA A 96 -19.87 -12.65 -17.69
C ALA A 96 -20.59 -14.00 -17.82
N ALA A 97 -20.13 -15.02 -17.09
CA ALA A 97 -20.72 -16.36 -17.11
C ALA A 97 -22.00 -16.49 -16.28
N LYS A 98 -22.39 -15.46 -15.51
CA LYS A 98 -23.47 -15.55 -14.51
C LYS A 98 -24.74 -16.18 -15.09
N ALA A 99 -25.20 -15.73 -16.27
CA ALA A 99 -26.45 -16.15 -16.88
C ALA A 99 -26.52 -17.66 -17.21
N GLY A 100 -25.37 -18.31 -17.43
CA GLY A 100 -25.30 -19.74 -17.73
C GLY A 100 -25.16 -20.64 -16.50
N ARG A 101 -25.14 -20.09 -15.28
CA ARG A 101 -24.87 -20.83 -14.03
C ARG A 101 -26.01 -20.79 -13.02
N TRP A 102 -27.18 -20.24 -13.39
CA TRP A 102 -28.36 -20.21 -12.53
C TRP A 102 -29.64 -20.62 -13.26
N THR A 103 -30.65 -20.95 -12.46
CA THR A 103 -32.01 -21.30 -12.88
C THR A 103 -33.04 -20.64 -11.96
N ASN A 104 -34.31 -20.65 -12.35
CA ASN A 104 -35.42 -20.36 -11.44
C ASN A 104 -35.70 -21.63 -10.62
N GLY A 105 -35.19 -21.67 -9.39
CA GLY A 105 -35.17 -22.88 -8.57
C GLY A 105 -35.71 -22.67 -7.16
N ALA A 106 -35.38 -23.61 -6.27
CA ALA A 106 -35.86 -23.66 -4.89
C ALA A 106 -35.55 -22.40 -4.05
N TYR A 107 -34.55 -21.62 -4.44
CA TYR A 107 -34.17 -20.36 -3.76
C TYR A 107 -34.62 -19.11 -4.54
N GLY A 108 -35.58 -19.26 -5.46
CA GLY A 108 -36.08 -18.20 -6.33
C GLY A 108 -35.26 -18.01 -7.61
N PRO A 109 -35.39 -16.85 -8.27
CA PRO A 109 -34.51 -16.46 -9.37
C PRO A 109 -33.05 -16.46 -8.92
N HIS A 110 -32.14 -16.71 -9.85
CA HIS A 110 -30.69 -16.82 -9.59
C HIS A 110 -30.30 -18.01 -8.69
N THR A 111 -31.12 -19.07 -8.59
CA THR A 111 -30.70 -20.32 -7.92
C THR A 111 -29.53 -20.94 -8.68
N CYS A 112 -28.37 -21.13 -8.03
CA CYS A 112 -27.22 -21.73 -8.69
C CYS A 112 -27.46 -23.19 -9.06
N VAL A 113 -27.07 -23.56 -10.28
CA VAL A 113 -27.09 -24.97 -10.71
C VAL A 113 -25.91 -25.71 -10.07
N VAL A 114 -26.10 -26.97 -9.71
CA VAL A 114 -25.02 -27.80 -9.15
C VAL A 114 -23.90 -27.93 -10.19
N PRO A 115 -22.61 -27.74 -9.81
CA PRO A 115 -22.07 -27.64 -8.44
C PRO A 115 -21.78 -26.21 -7.94
N TYR A 116 -22.36 -25.19 -8.56
CA TYR A 116 -22.08 -23.79 -8.23
C TYR A 116 -22.81 -23.32 -6.97
N VAL A 117 -22.27 -22.27 -6.36
CA VAL A 117 -22.79 -21.57 -5.19
C VAL A 117 -22.72 -20.06 -5.42
N TRP A 118 -23.54 -19.27 -4.72
CA TRP A 118 -23.40 -17.81 -4.76
C TRP A 118 -22.02 -17.38 -4.27
N ARG A 119 -21.40 -16.44 -4.98
CA ARG A 119 -20.06 -15.93 -4.67
C ARG A 119 -20.01 -15.15 -3.36
N GLU A 120 -21.10 -14.48 -3.00
CA GLU A 120 -21.23 -13.74 -1.73
C GLU A 120 -20.10 -12.72 -1.51
N ALA A 121 -19.62 -12.08 -2.59
CA ALA A 121 -18.57 -11.07 -2.52
C ALA A 121 -18.99 -9.82 -1.72
N TYR A 122 -20.29 -9.55 -1.68
CA TYR A 122 -20.95 -8.47 -0.96
C TYR A 122 -22.42 -8.87 -0.69
N LYS A 123 -23.13 -8.11 0.15
CA LYS A 123 -24.55 -8.37 0.42
C LYS A 123 -25.37 -8.29 -0.87
N GLY A 124 -26.02 -9.40 -1.23
CA GLY A 124 -26.82 -9.53 -2.47
C GLY A 124 -26.02 -9.94 -3.70
N ASP A 125 -24.77 -10.40 -3.57
CA ASP A 125 -24.01 -10.97 -4.68
C ASP A 125 -24.44 -12.42 -4.96
N ASP A 126 -25.29 -12.58 -5.97
CA ASP A 126 -25.88 -13.84 -6.41
C ASP A 126 -25.17 -14.45 -7.64
N VAL A 127 -23.98 -13.95 -8.00
CA VAL A 127 -23.19 -14.53 -9.08
C VAL A 127 -22.75 -15.94 -8.72
N CYS A 128 -23.16 -16.92 -9.52
CA CYS A 128 -22.85 -18.33 -9.30
C CYS A 128 -21.40 -18.67 -9.72
N VAL A 129 -20.64 -19.20 -8.75
CA VAL A 129 -19.23 -19.57 -8.87
C VAL A 129 -18.95 -20.90 -8.16
N THR A 130 -17.74 -21.44 -8.30
CA THR A 130 -17.34 -22.63 -7.54
C THR A 130 -17.17 -22.31 -6.05
N GLY A 131 -17.23 -23.33 -5.19
CA GLY A 131 -16.98 -23.16 -3.75
C GLY A 131 -15.65 -22.45 -3.45
N THR A 132 -14.59 -22.81 -4.17
CA THR A 132 -13.26 -22.18 -4.06
C THR A 132 -13.29 -20.67 -4.34
N GLN A 133 -14.09 -20.23 -5.31
CA GLN A 133 -14.19 -18.81 -5.65
C GLN A 133 -14.98 -18.00 -4.61
N ARG A 134 -16.01 -18.60 -4.00
CA ARG A 134 -16.71 -18.01 -2.84
C ARG A 134 -15.74 -17.82 -1.67
N ASP A 135 -14.93 -18.85 -1.37
CA ASP A 135 -13.94 -18.79 -0.30
C ASP A 135 -12.86 -17.72 -0.57
N LEU A 136 -12.43 -17.60 -1.83
CA LEU A 136 -11.52 -16.54 -2.27
C LEU A 136 -12.14 -15.15 -2.09
N ALA A 137 -13.40 -14.95 -2.48
CA ALA A 137 -14.09 -13.67 -2.31
C ALA A 137 -14.19 -13.27 -0.83
N ALA A 138 -14.47 -14.22 0.07
CA ALA A 138 -14.47 -14.00 1.50
C ALA A 138 -13.06 -13.68 2.05
N ALA A 139 -12.02 -14.37 1.56
CA ALA A 139 -10.64 -14.09 1.94
C ALA A 139 -10.18 -12.69 1.49
N ASP A 140 -10.57 -12.26 0.30
CA ASP A 140 -10.28 -10.93 -0.22
C ASP A 140 -10.95 -9.83 0.61
N ASN A 141 -12.20 -10.03 1.02
CA ASN A 141 -12.91 -9.11 1.91
C ASN A 141 -12.15 -8.94 3.23
N ARG A 142 -11.68 -10.03 3.85
CA ARG A 142 -10.89 -9.99 5.10
C ARG A 142 -9.55 -9.27 4.92
N ALA A 143 -8.88 -9.49 3.79
CA ALA A 143 -7.55 -8.92 3.53
C ALA A 143 -7.58 -7.47 3.00
N SER A 144 -8.74 -6.98 2.57
CA SER A 144 -8.90 -5.70 1.86
C SER A 144 -8.25 -4.50 2.56
N SER A 145 -8.42 -4.37 3.88
CA SER A 145 -7.84 -3.26 4.65
C SER A 145 -6.31 -3.19 4.53
N GLY A 146 -5.62 -4.32 4.56
CA GLY A 146 -4.15 -4.38 4.42
C GLY A 146 -3.65 -4.17 2.98
N ARG A 147 -4.57 -4.14 2.01
CA ARG A 147 -4.26 -3.95 0.58
C ARG A 147 -4.63 -2.55 0.08
N LYS A 148 -5.16 -1.70 0.95
CA LYS A 148 -5.48 -0.29 0.66
C LYS A 148 -4.34 0.63 1.11
N VAL A 149 -4.08 1.67 0.32
CA VAL A 149 -3.26 2.80 0.75
C VAL A 149 -4.23 3.80 1.37
N LEU A 150 -4.12 4.08 2.67
CA LEU A 150 -4.87 5.15 3.32
C LEU A 150 -3.94 6.23 3.87
N ALA A 151 -2.62 6.00 3.80
CA ALA A 151 -1.58 6.90 4.29
C ALA A 151 -1.92 7.47 5.70
N LYS A 152 -2.31 6.60 6.63
CA LYS A 152 -2.69 7.04 7.98
C LYS A 152 -1.44 7.50 8.71
N LEU A 153 -1.48 8.70 9.29
CA LEU A 153 -0.41 9.25 10.12
C LEU A 153 -0.97 9.64 11.49
N TRP A 154 -0.24 9.33 12.55
CA TRP A 154 -0.54 9.80 13.89
C TRP A 154 0.74 10.06 14.68
N ILE A 155 0.63 10.90 15.70
CA ILE A 155 1.76 11.33 16.52
C ILE A 155 1.65 10.66 17.88
N THR A 156 2.74 10.07 18.33
CA THR A 156 2.91 9.69 19.73
C THR A 156 4.13 10.40 20.30
N LYS A 157 4.28 10.33 21.62
CA LYS A 157 5.42 10.92 22.32
C LYS A 157 6.39 9.83 22.76
N TYR A 158 7.66 10.17 22.91
CA TYR A 158 8.65 9.32 23.55
C TYR A 158 9.66 10.17 24.30
N THR A 159 10.27 9.58 25.33
CA THR A 159 11.44 10.11 26.04
C THR A 159 12.66 9.25 25.72
N VAL A 160 13.84 9.74 26.06
CA VAL A 160 15.07 8.96 25.98
C VAL A 160 15.25 8.28 27.34
N PRO A 161 15.32 6.94 27.40
CA PRO A 161 15.60 6.27 28.67
C PRO A 161 17.05 6.54 29.11
N PRO A 162 17.34 6.55 30.42
CA PRO A 162 18.72 6.59 30.91
C PRO A 162 19.56 5.47 30.28
N LYS A 163 20.81 5.79 29.96
CA LYS A 163 21.79 4.85 29.44
C LYS A 163 22.42 4.08 30.60
N ASP A 164 22.25 2.76 30.61
CA ASP A 164 22.97 1.88 31.52
C ASP A 164 24.48 1.91 31.20
N ASN A 165 25.30 2.12 32.23
CA ASN A 165 26.76 2.16 32.10
C ASN A 165 27.40 0.78 32.30
N GLY A 166 26.64 -0.24 32.73
CA GLY A 166 27.13 -1.60 32.96
C GLY A 166 27.86 -1.80 34.30
N ASP A 167 27.89 -0.79 35.16
CA ASP A 167 28.49 -0.80 36.50
C ASP A 167 27.43 -0.68 37.63
N GLY A 168 26.15 -0.88 37.29
CA GLY A 168 25.02 -0.66 38.18
C GLY A 168 24.58 0.81 38.29
N THR A 169 25.21 1.73 37.54
CA THR A 169 24.78 3.12 37.39
C THR A 169 24.16 3.38 36.02
N ALA A 170 23.35 4.43 35.94
CA ALA A 170 22.79 4.91 34.67
C ALA A 170 23.07 6.41 34.51
N THR A 171 23.28 6.83 33.26
CA THR A 171 23.47 8.23 32.89
C THR A 171 22.28 8.76 32.09
N SER A 172 21.84 9.97 32.40
CA SER A 172 20.86 10.73 31.62
C SER A 172 21.35 12.14 31.42
N THR A 173 20.94 12.77 30.32
CA THR A 173 21.11 14.20 30.09
C THR A 173 19.93 14.98 30.65
N SER A 174 20.08 16.30 30.81
CA SER A 174 19.02 17.19 31.31
C SER A 174 17.78 17.27 30.42
N VAL A 175 17.79 16.66 29.23
CA VAL A 175 16.71 16.74 28.23
C VAL A 175 16.11 15.37 27.87
N ASP A 176 16.48 14.31 28.58
CA ASP A 176 16.07 12.94 28.25
C ASP A 176 14.63 12.63 28.67
N ASP A 177 14.16 13.26 29.75
CA ASP A 177 12.79 13.19 30.28
C ASP A 177 11.80 14.10 29.52
N ILE A 178 12.29 14.99 28.67
CA ILE A 178 11.47 15.88 27.85
C ILE A 178 10.86 15.11 26.68
N ALA A 179 9.53 15.20 26.55
CA ALA A 179 8.78 14.51 25.50
C ALA A 179 9.22 14.95 24.08
N ARG A 180 9.36 13.97 23.19
CA ARG A 180 9.72 14.14 21.77
C ARG A 180 8.67 13.55 20.86
N LEU A 181 8.57 14.07 19.65
CA LEU A 181 7.61 13.66 18.63
C LEU A 181 8.05 12.37 17.94
N LYS A 182 7.20 11.35 17.99
CA LYS A 182 7.29 10.14 17.16
C LYS A 182 6.18 10.16 16.11
N LEU A 183 6.56 10.05 14.84
CA LEU A 183 5.63 9.94 13.72
C LEU A 183 5.37 8.46 13.46
N ASN A 184 4.12 8.04 13.46
CA ASN A 184 3.73 6.65 13.23
C ASN A 184 2.76 6.60 12.07
N GLY A 185 2.85 5.56 11.24
CA GLY A 185 1.98 5.41 10.09
C GLY A 185 1.61 3.96 9.79
N SER A 186 0.47 3.79 9.10
CA SER A 186 0.00 2.50 8.57
C SER A 186 -0.77 2.70 7.26
N HIS A 187 -1.06 1.60 6.56
CA HIS A 187 -1.72 1.61 5.24
C HIS A 187 -0.91 2.39 4.19
N TYR A 188 0.40 2.19 4.17
CA TYR A 188 1.29 2.63 3.10
C TYR A 188 1.63 1.46 2.17
N ASN A 189 2.24 1.75 1.03
CA ASN A 189 3.03 0.76 0.33
C ASN A 189 4.23 0.32 1.19
N PHE A 190 4.75 -0.88 0.92
CA PHE A 190 6.03 -1.27 1.49
C PHE A 190 7.12 -0.53 0.73
N GLY A 191 8.09 0.04 1.45
CA GLY A 191 9.14 0.84 0.82
C GLY A 191 9.35 2.18 1.51
N LYS A 192 9.93 3.14 0.79
CA LYS A 192 10.30 4.44 1.35
C LYS A 192 9.07 5.33 1.55
N VAL A 193 9.05 5.99 2.71
CA VAL A 193 8.09 7.04 3.07
C VAL A 193 8.89 8.25 3.52
N GLN A 194 8.58 9.42 2.96
CA GLN A 194 9.14 10.68 3.42
C GLN A 194 8.26 11.25 4.53
N LEU A 195 8.89 11.78 5.57
CA LEU A 195 8.23 12.40 6.71
C LEU A 195 8.65 13.87 6.76
N VAL A 196 7.69 14.77 6.95
CA VAL A 196 7.97 16.21 6.97
C VAL A 196 7.17 16.87 8.09
N ILE A 197 7.79 17.83 8.77
CA ILE A 197 7.14 18.77 9.68
C ILE A 197 7.36 20.18 9.12
N ARG A 198 6.27 20.93 8.92
CA ARG A 198 6.28 22.31 8.43
C ARG A 198 5.62 23.25 9.41
N TRP A 199 6.09 24.48 9.43
CA TRP A 199 5.45 25.58 10.15
C TRP A 199 4.10 25.93 9.51
N SER A 200 3.07 26.16 10.32
CA SER A 200 1.74 26.48 9.78
C SER A 200 1.61 27.90 9.22
N HIS A 201 2.49 28.83 9.64
CA HIS A 201 2.36 30.25 9.27
C HIS A 201 3.02 30.60 7.93
N ASN A 202 3.97 29.80 7.45
CA ASN A 202 4.71 30.08 6.21
C ASN A 202 5.09 28.81 5.42
N ASP A 203 4.60 27.63 5.82
CA ASP A 203 4.93 26.33 5.23
C ASP A 203 6.44 26.00 5.16
N ALA A 204 7.29 26.71 5.89
CA ALA A 204 8.72 26.43 5.94
C ALA A 204 8.99 25.06 6.57
N VAL A 205 9.92 24.30 5.98
CA VAL A 205 10.33 22.99 6.50
C VAL A 205 11.07 23.19 7.82
N TYR A 206 10.51 22.66 8.90
CA TYR A 206 11.18 22.61 10.19
C TYR A 206 12.05 21.36 10.31
N TRP A 207 11.54 20.23 9.80
CA TRP A 207 12.23 18.96 9.85
C TRP A 207 11.74 18.04 8.73
N HIS A 208 12.63 17.19 8.24
CA HIS A 208 12.28 16.11 7.34
C HIS A 208 13.09 14.85 7.70
N GLY A 209 12.58 13.69 7.28
CA GLY A 209 13.26 12.41 7.44
C GLY A 209 12.69 11.37 6.48
N SER A 210 13.35 10.23 6.40
CA SER A 210 12.90 9.10 5.57
C SER A 210 12.85 7.84 6.41
N VAL A 211 11.82 7.03 6.18
CA VAL A 211 11.62 5.75 6.86
C VAL A 211 11.19 4.69 5.86
N THR A 212 11.50 3.43 6.15
CA THR A 212 10.98 2.30 5.38
C THR A 212 9.72 1.77 6.06
N ALA A 213 8.58 1.86 5.38
CA ALA A 213 7.35 1.19 5.77
C ALA A 213 7.51 -0.33 5.57
N LYS A 214 7.34 -1.09 6.65
CA LYS A 214 7.52 -2.54 6.71
C LYS A 214 6.23 -3.21 7.18
N SER A 215 6.20 -4.54 7.13
CA SER A 215 5.15 -5.31 7.79
C SER A 215 5.40 -5.31 9.30
N ASN A 216 4.40 -4.92 10.09
CA ASN A 216 4.41 -5.03 11.54
C ASN A 216 3.07 -5.61 11.98
N GLY A 217 3.11 -6.57 12.91
CA GLY A 217 1.89 -7.15 13.48
C GLY A 217 0.98 -6.07 14.06
N GLY A 218 -0.33 -6.21 13.84
CA GLY A 218 -1.34 -5.24 14.31
C GLY A 218 -1.54 -4.01 13.43
N TYR A 219 -0.76 -3.82 12.36
CA TYR A 219 -0.90 -2.68 11.45
C TYR A 219 -1.15 -3.14 10.00
N PRO A 220 -2.29 -2.77 9.39
CA PRO A 220 -2.54 -3.11 7.99
C PRO A 220 -1.58 -2.38 7.04
N GLY A 221 -1.16 -3.08 5.98
CA GLY A 221 -0.27 -2.55 4.94
C GLY A 221 1.15 -2.27 5.43
N GLY A 222 1.85 -1.37 4.75
CA GLY A 222 3.13 -0.84 5.20
C GLY A 222 2.94 0.09 6.41
N SER A 223 3.77 -0.10 7.44
CA SER A 223 3.72 0.67 8.67
C SER A 223 5.12 1.03 9.18
N PHE A 224 5.18 2.09 9.98
CA PHE A 224 6.42 2.60 10.54
C PHE A 224 6.19 3.36 11.84
N GLY A 225 7.25 3.51 12.63
CA GLY A 225 7.33 4.44 13.74
C GLY A 225 8.71 5.09 13.75
N TYR A 226 8.76 6.42 13.62
CA TYR A 226 9.99 7.18 13.48
C TYR A 226 10.15 8.20 14.62
N LYS A 227 11.21 8.05 15.41
CA LYS A 227 11.59 8.97 16.48
C LYS A 227 12.33 10.17 15.85
N THR A 228 11.70 11.34 15.82
CA THR A 228 12.22 12.51 15.08
C THR A 228 13.41 13.23 15.72
N GLY A 229 13.68 12.93 17.00
CA GLY A 229 14.54 13.76 17.85
C GLY A 229 13.98 15.13 18.23
N LYS A 230 12.84 15.58 17.67
CA LYS A 230 12.28 16.91 17.93
C LYS A 230 11.38 16.91 19.15
N PHE A 231 11.52 17.92 20.01
CA PHE A 231 10.70 18.08 21.21
C PHE A 231 9.23 18.31 20.85
N ASP A 232 8.35 17.74 21.66
CA ASP A 232 6.92 18.05 21.63
C ASP A 232 6.67 19.29 22.50
N CYS A 233 6.33 20.39 21.85
CA CYS A 233 6.10 21.66 22.53
C CYS A 233 4.63 21.84 22.93
N SER A 234 3.95 20.73 23.22
CA SER A 234 2.54 20.76 23.61
C SER A 234 2.35 21.26 25.02
N ALA A 235 1.62 22.36 25.12
CA ALA A 235 1.24 23.00 26.38
C ALA A 235 -0.28 23.25 26.42
N LYS A 236 -0.82 23.29 27.64
CA LYS A 236 -2.23 23.59 27.89
C LYS A 236 -2.59 24.94 27.23
N ASN A 237 -3.72 24.99 26.54
CA ASN A 237 -4.26 26.19 25.87
C ASN A 237 -3.36 26.81 24.79
N LYS A 238 -2.29 26.14 24.34
CA LYS A 238 -1.53 26.60 23.18
C LYS A 238 -2.04 25.89 21.92
N PRO A 239 -2.40 26.58 20.84
CA PRO A 239 -2.76 25.92 19.58
C PRO A 239 -1.54 25.24 18.93
N ALA A 240 -1.78 24.41 17.93
CA ALA A 240 -0.69 23.88 17.09
C ALA A 240 -0.08 25.01 16.24
N ASN A 241 1.25 25.07 16.17
CA ASN A 241 1.98 26.06 15.36
C ASN A 241 2.63 25.44 14.10
N ALA A 242 2.45 24.13 13.92
CA ALA A 242 3.00 23.35 12.82
C ALA A 242 2.12 22.14 12.48
N TYR A 243 2.45 21.46 11.39
CA TYR A 243 1.83 20.21 11.00
C TYR A 243 2.86 19.22 10.47
N ALA A 244 2.61 17.94 10.74
CA ALA A 244 3.35 16.82 10.18
C ALA A 244 2.54 16.18 9.04
N TYR A 245 3.22 15.68 8.03
CA TYR A 245 2.64 14.79 7.04
C TYR A 245 3.67 13.76 6.57
N ALA A 246 3.17 12.70 5.97
CA ALA A 246 3.98 11.66 5.34
C ALA A 246 3.64 11.58 3.85
N TYR A 247 4.62 11.16 3.05
CA TYR A 247 4.49 10.99 1.62
C TYR A 247 4.98 9.60 1.22
N ASP A 248 4.08 8.79 0.70
CA ASP A 248 4.38 7.49 0.10
C ASP A 248 5.01 7.69 -1.27
N THR A 249 6.31 7.42 -1.40
CA THR A 249 7.01 7.63 -2.68
C THR A 249 6.60 6.63 -3.76
N MET A 250 5.95 5.52 -3.39
CA MET A 250 5.54 4.50 -4.34
C MET A 250 4.20 4.84 -5.00
N SER A 251 3.23 5.36 -4.24
CA SER A 251 1.92 5.76 -4.78
C SER A 251 1.79 7.25 -5.04
N GLY A 252 2.76 8.07 -4.63
CA GLY A 252 2.66 9.53 -4.67
C GLY A 252 1.62 10.11 -3.70
N ARG A 253 1.22 9.36 -2.67
CA ARG A 253 0.11 9.74 -1.79
C ARG A 253 0.61 10.43 -0.53
N TYR A 254 -0.06 11.53 -0.17
CA TYR A 254 0.16 12.22 1.09
C TYR A 254 -0.78 11.69 2.17
N SER A 255 -0.30 11.66 3.41
CA SER A 255 -1.18 11.54 4.57
C SER A 255 -2.00 12.81 4.76
N ALA A 256 -3.08 12.71 5.54
CA ALA A 256 -3.66 13.90 6.15
C ALA A 256 -2.60 14.65 6.98
N ARG A 257 -2.73 15.98 7.06
CA ARG A 257 -1.89 16.81 7.93
C ARG A 257 -2.27 16.56 9.37
N VAL A 258 -1.28 16.28 10.22
CA VAL A 258 -1.47 16.08 11.66
C VAL A 258 -0.89 17.27 12.41
N PRO A 259 -1.69 18.02 13.18
CA PRO A 259 -1.21 19.19 13.90
C PRO A 259 -0.18 18.82 14.97
N VAL A 260 0.91 19.57 15.04
CA VAL A 260 1.98 19.39 16.04
C VAL A 260 2.42 20.73 16.62
N ARG A 261 3.16 20.69 17.73
CA ARG A 261 3.77 21.87 18.34
C ARG A 261 5.28 21.68 18.41
N ILE A 262 6.02 22.65 17.89
CA ILE A 262 7.47 22.59 17.73
C ILE A 262 8.12 23.94 18.10
N GLY A 263 9.45 23.93 18.24
CA GLY A 263 10.27 25.14 18.36
C GLY A 263 10.30 25.76 19.76
N CYS A 264 9.93 25.03 20.80
CA CYS A 264 10.18 25.41 22.18
C CYS A 264 11.67 25.30 22.50
N ALA A 265 12.17 26.25 23.27
CA ALA A 265 13.45 26.14 23.93
C ALA A 265 13.32 25.14 25.10
N VAL A 266 14.33 24.30 25.25
CA VAL A 266 14.54 23.47 26.44
C VAL A 266 15.77 24.03 27.14
N LEU A 267 15.67 24.26 28.45
CA LEU A 267 16.75 24.77 29.30
C LEU A 267 17.26 23.63 30.18
#